data_AF-A0A954JCE0-F1
#
_entry.id   AF-A0A954JCE0-F1
#
_cell.length_a   1.000
_cell.length_b   1.000
_cell.length_c   1.000
_cell.angle_alpha   90.00
_cell.angle_beta   90.00
_cell.angle_gamma   90.00
#
_symmetry.space_group_name_H-M   'P 1'
#
loop_
_entity.id
_entity.type
_entity.pdbx_description
1 polymer ?
#
loop_
_entity_poly.entity_id
_entity_poly.type
_entity_poly.pdbx_seq_one_letter_code
_entity_poly.pdbx_strand_id
1 'polypeptide(L)'
;SDQPVDIFIAICDHYEPQRGNAPKEVAIELVERWCREYPALFSQFHDSSGRVPQHSFFFPQDEYQPEYLDALAELCAQGYGDVDIHLHHDNDTAEGLREKLCSFRDTLYHRHGLLRKDPVSGEIVYGFIHGNWSLCNSHPRRLDCGVDQEIPILLESGCYADFTMPSAPSPTQTRMINSIYYATDQPGMSKSHDTGVLAELGKQPPQNSLLMIQGPLTPDWSHPKMGIFPRIENSDLHGTRPPTWDRLQLWLKANVHVAGVPNWKFVKLHTHGCKEGNIDMLLGPCMQNFHRDLQRFHAENSRYRYHYVTAWEMAQLVRLAEQGQAKQGVNPLQLIQSGPVPAR
;
A
#
# COMPACT_ATOMS: atom_id res chain seq x y z
N SER A 1 -19.07 -7.21 -22.31
CA SER A 1 -19.37 -5.96 -21.59
C SER A 1 -18.38 -4.94 -22.06
N ASP A 2 -18.85 -3.81 -22.60
CA ASP A 2 -18.01 -2.74 -23.17
C ASP A 2 -17.65 -1.67 -22.13
N GLN A 3 -17.92 -1.94 -20.84
CA GLN A 3 -17.64 -1.01 -19.76
C GLN A 3 -16.12 -0.84 -19.55
N PRO A 4 -15.63 0.40 -19.33
CA PRO A 4 -14.24 0.64 -18.96
C PRO A 4 -13.84 -0.17 -17.72
N VAL A 5 -12.59 -0.60 -17.68
CA VAL A 5 -11.96 -1.23 -16.52
C VAL A 5 -10.92 -0.26 -15.98
N ASP A 6 -11.11 0.19 -14.75
CA ASP A 6 -10.16 1.04 -14.04
C ASP A 6 -9.19 0.18 -13.24
N ILE A 7 -7.89 0.42 -13.39
CA ILE A 7 -6.81 -0.30 -12.71
C ILE A 7 -6.08 0.71 -11.82
N PHE A 8 -6.28 0.61 -10.51
CA PHE A 8 -5.61 1.46 -9.53
C PHE A 8 -4.31 0.79 -9.08
N ILE A 9 -3.18 1.43 -9.34
CA ILE A 9 -1.87 0.91 -9.01
C ILE A 9 -1.27 1.75 -7.87
N ALA A 10 -1.06 1.14 -6.71
CA ALA A 10 -0.31 1.73 -5.60
C ALA A 10 0.95 0.92 -5.34
N ILE A 11 2.06 1.61 -5.09
CA ILE A 11 3.28 1.02 -4.53
C ILE A 11 3.35 1.42 -3.07
N CYS A 12 3.22 0.44 -2.19
CA CYS A 12 3.30 0.59 -0.74
C CYS A 12 4.68 0.11 -0.26
N ASP A 13 5.57 1.06 0.01
CA ASP A 13 6.97 0.79 0.29
C ASP A 13 7.23 0.66 1.78
N HIS A 14 7.83 -0.45 2.21
CA HIS A 14 8.51 -0.57 3.49
C HIS A 14 9.80 0.26 3.43
N TYR A 15 9.65 1.58 3.54
CA TYR A 15 10.68 2.53 3.22
C TYR A 15 11.68 2.65 4.37
N GLU A 16 12.68 1.76 4.39
CA GLU A 16 13.67 1.63 5.46
C GLU A 16 15.07 2.12 5.00
N PRO A 17 15.39 3.43 5.03
CA PRO A 17 16.72 3.94 4.71
C PRO A 17 17.85 3.34 5.53
N GLN A 18 17.59 2.97 6.79
CA GLN A 18 18.60 2.42 7.70
C GLN A 18 18.58 0.88 7.76
N ARG A 19 17.88 0.23 6.83
CA ARG A 19 17.76 -1.22 6.75
C ARG A 19 19.10 -1.93 6.89
N GLY A 20 19.16 -2.92 7.77
CA GLY A 20 20.39 -3.67 8.04
C GLY A 20 21.43 -2.88 8.85
N ASN A 21 20.99 -1.87 9.60
CA ASN A 21 21.82 -0.93 10.37
C ASN A 21 22.73 -0.09 9.46
N ALA A 22 22.22 0.37 8.33
CA ALA A 22 22.98 1.26 7.45
C ALA A 22 23.35 2.56 8.20
N PRO A 23 24.59 3.06 8.05
CA PRO A 23 25.00 4.33 8.64
C PRO A 23 24.09 5.49 8.23
N LYS A 24 23.94 6.48 9.10
CA LYS A 24 23.06 7.65 8.86
C LYS A 24 23.40 8.33 7.52
N GLU A 25 24.68 8.47 7.21
CA GLU A 25 25.16 9.13 5.99
C GLU A 25 24.72 8.39 4.72
N VAL A 26 24.78 7.05 4.74
CA VAL A 26 24.30 6.21 3.63
C VAL A 26 22.79 6.34 3.47
N ALA A 27 22.04 6.36 4.57
CA ALA A 27 20.61 6.56 4.56
C ALA A 27 20.21 7.95 4.01
N ILE A 28 20.94 9.01 4.37
CA ILE A 28 20.77 10.35 3.77
C ILE A 28 20.94 10.28 2.25
N GLU A 29 22.04 9.69 1.77
CA GLU A 29 22.32 9.57 0.33
C GLU A 29 21.21 8.81 -0.42
N LEU A 30 20.64 7.76 0.19
CA LEU A 30 19.52 7.01 -0.38
C LEU A 30 18.25 7.86 -0.47
N VAL A 31 17.91 8.61 0.59
CA VAL A 31 16.74 9.50 0.58
C VAL A 31 16.91 10.62 -0.44
N GLU A 32 18.08 11.26 -0.48
CA GLU A 32 18.40 12.30 -1.46
C GLU A 32 18.34 11.78 -2.89
N ARG A 33 18.81 10.54 -3.12
CA ARG A 33 18.70 9.88 -4.42
C ARG A 33 17.25 9.73 -4.84
N TRP A 34 16.37 9.25 -3.95
CA TRP A 34 14.93 9.16 -4.23
C TRP A 34 14.34 10.51 -4.58
N CYS A 35 14.60 11.54 -3.76
CA CYS A 35 14.04 12.87 -3.95
C CYS A 35 14.52 13.54 -5.26
N ARG A 36 15.76 13.26 -5.69
CA ARG A 36 16.33 13.78 -6.93
C ARG A 36 15.87 13.00 -8.16
N GLU A 37 15.99 11.68 -8.13
CA GLU A 37 15.87 10.84 -9.32
C GLU A 37 14.41 10.49 -9.64
N TYR A 38 13.55 10.32 -8.63
CA TYR A 38 12.17 9.93 -8.88
C TYR A 38 11.41 10.98 -9.73
N PRO A 39 11.42 12.28 -9.38
CA PRO A 39 10.83 13.31 -10.26
C PRO A 39 11.47 13.34 -11.64
N ALA A 40 12.80 13.32 -11.70
CA ALA A 40 13.55 13.45 -12.95
C ALA A 40 13.27 12.32 -13.94
N LEU A 41 13.09 11.09 -13.44
CA LEU A 41 12.88 9.91 -14.27
C LEU A 41 11.40 9.70 -14.63
N PHE A 42 10.48 10.02 -13.73
CA PHE A 42 9.09 9.58 -13.85
C PHE A 42 8.09 10.65 -14.29
N SER A 43 8.45 11.94 -14.26
CA SER A 43 7.57 13.04 -14.72
C SER A 43 7.14 12.97 -16.19
N GLN A 44 7.86 12.19 -17.00
CA GLN A 44 7.49 11.96 -18.40
C GLN A 44 6.31 10.99 -18.57
N PHE A 45 6.00 10.18 -17.56
CA PHE A 45 4.93 9.20 -17.60
C PHE A 45 3.65 9.78 -17.04
N HIS A 46 2.53 9.40 -17.64
CA HIS A 46 1.21 9.85 -17.24
C HIS A 46 0.23 8.69 -17.34
N ASP A 47 -0.70 8.63 -16.41
CA ASP A 47 -1.79 7.68 -16.41
C ASP A 47 -3.00 8.14 -17.24
N SER A 48 -4.09 7.38 -17.22
CA SER A 48 -5.32 7.72 -17.95
C SER A 48 -6.01 9.00 -17.45
N SER A 49 -5.55 9.57 -16.34
CA SER A 49 -5.99 10.83 -15.75
C SER A 49 -4.99 11.97 -15.95
N GLY A 50 -3.85 11.72 -16.61
CA GLY A 50 -2.78 12.69 -16.77
C GLY A 50 -1.92 12.88 -15.51
N ARG A 51 -1.92 11.92 -14.59
CA ARG A 51 -1.11 11.97 -13.37
C ARG A 51 0.19 11.21 -13.51
N VAL A 52 1.26 11.72 -12.92
CA VAL A 52 2.57 11.06 -12.83
C VAL A 52 2.56 9.88 -11.87
N PRO A 53 3.49 8.91 -12.00
CA PRO A 53 3.66 7.83 -11.02
C PRO A 53 3.71 8.33 -9.57
N GLN A 54 3.02 7.62 -8.69
CA GLN A 54 2.94 7.92 -7.26
C GLN A 54 3.63 6.81 -6.46
N HIS A 55 4.21 7.18 -5.33
CA HIS A 55 4.85 6.25 -4.41
C HIS A 55 4.38 6.50 -2.97
N SER A 56 3.97 5.46 -2.25
CA SER A 56 3.56 5.58 -0.83
C SER A 56 4.68 5.08 0.06
N PHE A 57 5.35 6.01 0.74
CA PHE A 57 6.45 5.76 1.66
C PHE A 57 5.88 5.44 3.04
N PHE A 58 5.77 4.16 3.39
CA PHE A 58 5.43 3.78 4.76
C PHE A 58 6.73 3.85 5.59
N PHE A 59 6.86 4.91 6.38
CA PHE A 59 8.11 5.24 7.04
C PHE A 59 8.21 4.55 8.42
N PRO A 60 9.30 3.82 8.73
CA PRO A 60 9.50 3.14 9.99
C PRO A 60 9.68 4.14 11.14
N GLN A 61 8.80 4.06 12.14
CA GLN A 61 8.90 4.90 13.34
C GLN A 61 10.27 4.80 14.02
N ASP A 62 10.89 3.63 14.01
CA ASP A 62 12.16 3.31 14.66
C ASP A 62 13.40 3.83 13.92
N GLU A 63 13.28 4.21 12.64
CA GLU A 63 14.36 4.88 11.88
C GLU A 63 14.14 6.39 11.74
N TYR A 64 13.21 6.96 12.52
CA TYR A 64 12.89 8.37 12.43
C TYR A 64 14.12 9.27 12.61
N GLN A 65 14.44 10.01 11.57
CA GLN A 65 15.31 11.18 11.60
C GLN A 65 14.58 12.32 10.90
N PRO A 66 14.57 13.54 11.47
CA PRO A 66 13.85 14.66 10.87
C PRO A 66 14.23 14.93 9.42
N GLU A 67 15.52 14.82 9.09
CA GLU A 67 16.05 15.18 7.78
C GLU A 67 15.52 14.26 6.66
N TYR A 68 15.22 12.99 6.99
CA TYR A 68 14.64 12.05 6.03
C TYR A 68 13.21 12.45 5.67
N LEU A 69 12.40 12.74 6.68
CA LEU A 69 10.99 13.09 6.48
C LEU A 69 10.80 14.50 5.94
N ASP A 70 11.69 15.44 6.26
CA ASP A 70 11.68 16.77 5.65
C ASP A 70 11.90 16.67 4.13
N ALA A 71 12.86 15.84 3.68
CA ALA A 71 13.10 15.60 2.26
C ALA A 71 11.92 14.88 1.58
N LEU A 72 11.34 13.85 2.21
CA LEU A 72 10.16 13.17 1.69
C LEU A 72 8.93 14.09 1.66
N ALA A 73 8.76 14.97 2.64
CA ALA A 73 7.66 15.94 2.65
C ALA A 73 7.75 16.89 1.46
N GLU A 74 8.96 17.36 1.11
CA GLU A 74 9.16 18.16 -0.09
C GLU A 74 8.81 17.38 -1.37
N LEU A 75 9.26 16.13 -1.48
CA LEU A 75 8.93 15.26 -2.62
C LEU A 75 7.41 15.02 -2.75
N CYS A 76 6.71 14.78 -1.64
CA CYS A 76 5.27 14.59 -1.61
C CYS A 76 4.52 15.89 -1.96
N ALA A 77 4.97 17.04 -1.46
CA ALA A 77 4.39 18.35 -1.79
C ALA A 77 4.51 18.69 -3.29
N GLN A 78 5.53 18.15 -3.97
CA GLN A 78 5.68 18.25 -5.43
C GLN A 78 4.75 17.28 -6.21
N GLY A 79 4.00 16.41 -5.53
CA GLY A 79 2.99 15.54 -6.13
C GLY A 79 3.50 14.18 -6.59
N TYR A 80 4.61 13.69 -6.04
CA TYR A 80 5.22 12.39 -6.43
C TYR A 80 4.89 11.23 -5.50
N GLY A 81 4.12 11.46 -4.44
CA GLY A 81 3.85 10.43 -3.47
C GLY A 81 3.20 10.91 -2.20
N ASP A 82 3.27 10.06 -1.20
CA ASP A 82 2.63 10.24 0.10
C ASP A 82 3.38 9.48 1.18
N VAL A 83 3.20 9.88 2.44
CA VAL A 83 3.80 9.20 3.60
C VAL A 83 2.72 8.61 4.50
N ASP A 84 2.96 7.39 4.96
CA ASP A 84 2.13 6.67 5.93
C ASP A 84 3.02 5.93 6.96
N ILE A 85 2.42 5.21 7.91
CA ILE A 85 3.15 4.64 9.06
C ILE A 85 3.54 3.19 8.82
N HIS A 86 4.83 2.93 8.96
CA HIS A 86 5.41 1.59 9.10
C HIS A 86 5.94 1.43 10.53
N LEU A 87 5.72 0.26 11.13
CA LEU A 87 6.17 0.01 12.49
C LEU A 87 6.76 -1.38 12.66
N HIS A 88 8.01 -1.43 13.13
CA HIS A 88 8.57 -2.63 13.73
C HIS A 88 8.30 -2.62 15.24
N HIS A 89 7.84 -3.75 15.76
CA HIS A 89 7.79 -3.99 17.19
C HIS A 89 7.84 -5.49 17.48
N ASP A 90 8.39 -5.85 18.62
CA ASP A 90 8.51 -7.21 19.10
C ASP A 90 8.31 -7.22 20.61
N ASN A 91 7.62 -8.24 21.12
CA ASN A 91 7.26 -8.39 22.54
C ASN A 91 6.66 -7.09 23.16
N ASP A 92 5.87 -6.36 22.37
CA ASP A 92 5.27 -5.09 22.78
C ASP A 92 4.03 -5.29 23.67
N THR A 93 3.56 -4.21 24.28
CA THR A 93 2.25 -4.16 24.97
C THR A 93 1.26 -3.29 24.21
N ALA A 94 -0.03 -3.41 24.54
CA ALA A 94 -1.06 -2.56 23.95
C ALA A 94 -0.82 -1.06 24.23
N GLU A 95 -0.30 -0.72 25.41
CA GLU A 95 0.07 0.64 25.78
C GLU A 95 1.27 1.13 24.97
N GLY A 96 2.32 0.31 24.85
CA GLY A 96 3.53 0.64 24.08
C GLY A 96 3.24 0.83 22.59
N LEU A 97 2.45 -0.06 22.00
CA LEU A 97 2.00 0.07 20.61
C LEU A 97 1.22 1.38 20.40
N ARG A 98 0.27 1.69 21.30
CA ARG A 98 -0.52 2.93 21.20
C ARG A 98 0.35 4.18 21.32
N GLU A 99 1.30 4.19 22.24
CA GLU A 99 2.23 5.32 22.42
C GLU A 99 3.07 5.56 21.16
N LYS A 100 3.65 4.51 20.58
CA LYS A 100 4.46 4.60 19.35
C LYS A 100 3.64 5.12 18.16
N LEU A 101 2.44 4.57 17.95
CA LEU A 101 1.57 4.99 16.85
C LEU A 101 1.13 6.44 17.00
N CYS A 102 0.62 6.83 18.18
CA CYS A 102 0.16 8.20 18.43
C CYS A 102 1.30 9.21 18.33
N SER A 103 2.44 8.95 18.97
CA SER A 103 3.58 9.87 18.96
C SER A 103 4.15 10.08 17.55
N PHE A 104 4.24 9.01 16.75
CA PHE A 104 4.77 9.11 15.41
C PHE A 104 3.77 9.75 14.44
N ARG A 105 2.48 9.40 14.52
CA ARG A 105 1.39 10.09 13.80
C ARG A 105 1.43 11.60 14.04
N ASP A 106 1.51 11.99 15.32
CA ASP A 106 1.51 13.40 15.72
C ASP A 106 2.78 14.10 15.24
N THR A 107 3.92 13.42 15.26
CA THR A 107 5.19 13.94 14.70
C THR A 107 5.08 14.17 13.20
N LEU A 108 4.62 13.17 12.44
CA LEU A 108 4.44 13.28 10.99
C LEU A 108 3.54 14.47 10.63
N TYR A 109 2.40 14.60 11.32
CA TYR A 109 1.45 15.67 11.03
C TYR A 109 1.92 17.05 11.49
N HIS A 110 2.28 17.20 12.77
CA HIS A 110 2.54 18.52 13.35
C HIS A 110 3.91 19.09 12.99
N ARG A 111 4.95 18.25 12.84
CA ARG A 111 6.30 18.71 12.52
C ARG A 111 6.52 18.83 11.02
N HIS A 112 6.14 17.81 10.27
CA HIS A 112 6.50 17.71 8.85
C HIS A 112 5.37 18.16 7.92
N GLY A 113 4.16 18.39 8.43
CA GLY A 113 2.99 18.69 7.59
C GLY A 113 2.61 17.50 6.69
N LEU A 114 3.05 16.29 7.06
CA LEU A 114 2.67 15.04 6.43
C LEU A 114 1.32 14.57 6.97
N LEU A 115 0.84 13.42 6.48
CA LEU A 115 -0.49 12.88 6.81
C LEU A 115 -1.61 13.89 6.52
N ARG A 116 -2.84 13.57 6.96
CA ARG A 116 -4.00 14.44 6.80
C ARG A 116 -4.98 14.25 7.94
N LYS A 117 -5.98 15.13 7.98
CA LYS A 117 -7.17 14.92 8.80
C LYS A 117 -8.28 14.30 7.97
N ASP A 118 -9.00 13.36 8.57
CA ASP A 118 -10.27 12.89 8.02
C ASP A 118 -11.24 14.08 7.94
N PRO A 119 -11.81 14.39 6.77
CA PRO A 119 -12.66 15.56 6.61
C PRO A 119 -13.97 15.49 7.40
N VAL A 120 -14.37 14.31 7.88
CA VAL A 120 -15.60 14.12 8.67
C VAL A 120 -15.34 14.20 10.17
N SER A 121 -14.42 13.39 10.70
CA SER A 121 -14.11 13.38 12.14
C SER A 121 -13.13 14.47 12.59
N GLY A 122 -12.30 14.99 11.68
CA GLY A 122 -11.22 15.92 11.99
C GLY A 122 -10.00 15.29 12.67
N GLU A 123 -9.99 13.96 12.84
CA GLU A 123 -8.86 13.20 13.41
C GLU A 123 -7.73 13.08 12.40
N ILE A 124 -6.48 13.07 12.88
CA ILE A 124 -5.31 12.78 12.04
C ILE A 124 -5.35 11.29 11.68
N VAL A 125 -5.24 10.98 10.39
CA VAL A 125 -5.35 9.60 9.89
C VAL A 125 -4.11 9.17 9.13
N TYR A 126 -3.84 7.87 9.17
CA TYR A 126 -2.69 7.24 8.53
C TYR A 126 -3.04 5.81 8.05
N GLY A 127 -2.30 5.31 7.07
CA GLY A 127 -2.32 3.93 6.62
C GLY A 127 -1.22 3.15 7.32
N PHE A 128 -1.43 1.86 7.54
CA PHE A 128 -0.49 1.05 8.31
C PHE A 128 0.14 -0.08 7.51
N ILE A 129 1.43 -0.30 7.74
CA ILE A 129 2.13 -1.54 7.43
C ILE A 129 2.82 -2.04 8.70
N HIS A 130 2.53 -3.28 9.05
CA HIS A 130 3.27 -3.98 10.10
C HIS A 130 4.62 -4.45 9.55
N GLY A 131 5.73 -3.91 10.05
CA GLY A 131 7.05 -4.12 9.45
C GLY A 131 7.58 -5.54 9.54
N ASN A 132 7.21 -6.25 10.61
CA ASN A 132 7.50 -7.68 10.74
C ASN A 132 6.46 -8.61 10.09
N TRP A 133 5.47 -8.06 9.39
CA TRP A 133 4.33 -8.77 8.81
C TRP A 133 3.49 -9.59 9.79
N SER A 134 3.61 -9.32 11.09
CA SER A 134 3.07 -10.14 12.19
C SER A 134 1.82 -9.53 12.83
N LEU A 135 1.04 -8.74 12.08
CA LEU A 135 -0.17 -8.06 12.54
C LEU A 135 -1.08 -8.97 13.40
N CYS A 136 -1.61 -8.43 14.50
CA CYS A 136 -2.35 -9.16 15.53
C CYS A 136 -1.56 -10.37 16.06
N ASN A 137 -0.25 -10.24 16.26
CA ASN A 137 0.62 -11.32 16.75
C ASN A 137 0.51 -12.63 15.94
N SER A 138 0.41 -12.49 14.61
CA SER A 138 0.02 -13.55 13.70
C SER A 138 1.08 -14.61 13.43
N HIS A 139 2.34 -14.36 13.78
CA HIS A 139 3.38 -15.37 13.66
C HIS A 139 3.01 -16.59 14.53
N PRO A 140 3.07 -17.84 14.01
CA PRO A 140 2.63 -19.02 14.76
C PRO A 140 3.41 -19.27 16.06
N ARG A 141 4.62 -18.71 16.15
CA ARG A 141 5.46 -18.75 17.36
C ARG A 141 5.35 -17.51 18.25
N ARG A 142 4.41 -16.59 17.99
CA ARG A 142 4.24 -15.32 18.73
C ARG A 142 5.49 -14.45 18.73
N LEU A 143 6.12 -14.35 17.57
CA LEU A 143 7.31 -13.52 17.36
C LEU A 143 6.92 -12.23 16.66
N ASP A 144 7.74 -11.21 16.88
CA ASP A 144 7.80 -10.00 16.06
C ASP A 144 6.51 -9.15 16.12
N CYS A 145 5.83 -9.15 17.28
CA CYS A 145 4.69 -8.27 17.57
C CYS A 145 4.44 -8.12 19.09
N GLY A 146 3.83 -9.14 19.73
CA GLY A 146 3.47 -9.14 21.16
C GLY A 146 2.04 -8.71 21.52
N VAL A 147 1.26 -8.18 20.56
CA VAL A 147 -0.09 -7.64 20.79
C VAL A 147 -1.12 -8.36 19.91
N ASP A 148 -2.09 -9.05 20.52
CA ASP A 148 -3.13 -9.76 19.75
C ASP A 148 -4.16 -8.76 19.19
N GLN A 149 -4.54 -7.76 19.99
CA GLN A 149 -5.59 -6.77 19.74
C GLN A 149 -5.10 -5.51 19.02
N GLU A 150 -4.28 -5.65 17.97
CA GLU A 150 -3.76 -4.48 17.23
C GLU A 150 -4.86 -3.68 16.50
N ILE A 151 -5.87 -4.35 15.93
CA ILE A 151 -6.95 -3.70 15.16
C ILE A 151 -7.62 -2.54 15.92
N PRO A 152 -8.11 -2.71 17.17
CA PRO A 152 -8.75 -1.61 17.89
C PRO A 152 -7.75 -0.49 18.21
N ILE A 153 -6.48 -0.80 18.50
CA ILE A 153 -5.44 0.20 18.76
C ILE A 153 -5.14 1.01 17.49
N LEU A 154 -5.03 0.34 16.34
CA LEU A 154 -4.88 0.97 15.04
C LEU A 154 -6.06 1.89 14.74
N LEU A 155 -7.30 1.41 14.92
CA LEU A 155 -8.51 2.23 14.73
C LEU A 155 -8.52 3.45 15.66
N GLU A 156 -8.33 3.26 16.96
CA GLU A 156 -8.32 4.32 17.98
C GLU A 156 -7.24 5.39 17.71
N SER A 157 -6.10 4.98 17.15
CA SER A 157 -5.02 5.90 16.81
C SER A 157 -5.20 6.58 15.45
N GLY A 158 -6.22 6.25 14.66
CA GLY A 158 -6.53 6.92 13.39
C GLY A 158 -6.12 6.15 12.14
N CYS A 159 -5.81 4.85 12.25
CA CYS A 159 -5.52 4.01 11.09
C CYS A 159 -6.76 3.88 10.19
N TYR A 160 -6.65 4.27 8.91
CA TYR A 160 -7.74 4.17 7.94
C TYR A 160 -7.76 2.83 7.21
N ALA A 161 -6.60 2.20 7.00
CA ALA A 161 -6.47 0.89 6.36
C ALA A 161 -5.10 0.25 6.64
N ASP A 162 -5.07 -1.08 6.61
CA ASP A 162 -3.84 -1.88 6.61
C ASP A 162 -3.45 -2.32 5.19
N PHE A 163 -2.14 -2.28 4.92
CA PHE A 163 -1.51 -2.66 3.67
C PHE A 163 -0.43 -3.72 3.86
N THR A 164 -0.45 -4.49 4.94
CA THR A 164 0.61 -5.46 5.27
C THR A 164 0.61 -6.66 4.31
N MET A 165 -0.56 -7.11 3.84
CA MET A 165 -0.67 -8.35 3.04
C MET A 165 -0.57 -8.12 1.52
N PRO A 166 0.04 -9.03 0.75
CA PRO A 166 0.46 -10.38 1.12
C PRO A 166 1.86 -10.42 1.75
N SER A 167 2.06 -11.34 2.69
CA SER A 167 3.36 -11.67 3.29
C SER A 167 3.92 -13.02 2.83
N ALA A 168 3.20 -13.75 1.96
CA ALA A 168 3.66 -15.02 1.42
C ALA A 168 5.09 -14.90 0.83
N PRO A 169 6.00 -15.86 1.13
CA PRO A 169 5.74 -17.16 1.74
C PRO A 169 5.82 -17.21 3.28
N SER A 170 5.84 -16.07 3.98
CA SER A 170 5.82 -16.02 5.45
C SER A 170 4.64 -16.82 6.02
N PRO A 171 4.82 -17.50 7.18
CA PRO A 171 3.71 -18.15 7.88
C PRO A 171 2.66 -17.16 8.43
N THR A 172 2.96 -15.85 8.44
CA THR A 172 2.02 -14.81 8.84
C THR A 172 0.93 -14.56 7.79
N GLN A 173 1.11 -15.05 6.55
CA GLN A 173 0.15 -14.88 5.46
C GLN A 173 -1.25 -15.35 5.86
N THR A 174 -2.25 -14.51 5.58
CA THR A 174 -3.66 -14.80 5.85
C THR A 174 -4.27 -15.86 4.94
N ARG A 175 -5.34 -16.51 5.42
CA ARG A 175 -6.19 -17.40 4.61
C ARG A 175 -6.95 -16.65 3.54
N MET A 176 -7.53 -15.49 3.87
CA MET A 176 -8.07 -14.59 2.85
C MET A 176 -6.93 -13.99 2.05
N ILE A 177 -7.00 -14.13 0.72
CA ILE A 177 -6.04 -13.58 -0.23
C ILE A 177 -6.79 -12.81 -1.32
N ASN A 178 -6.12 -11.90 -2.03
CA ASN A 178 -6.68 -11.18 -3.18
C ASN A 178 -8.01 -10.47 -2.88
N SER A 179 -8.16 -9.95 -1.66
CA SER A 179 -9.43 -9.42 -1.17
C SER A 179 -9.29 -8.02 -0.60
N ILE A 180 -10.39 -7.26 -0.66
CA ILE A 180 -10.60 -6.03 0.10
C ILE A 180 -11.72 -6.33 1.10
N TYR A 181 -11.42 -6.21 2.39
CA TYR A 181 -12.34 -6.65 3.44
C TYR A 181 -12.11 -5.89 4.73
N TYR A 182 -13.05 -6.02 5.65
CA TYR A 182 -12.99 -5.45 6.99
C TYR A 182 -12.70 -6.54 8.00
N ALA A 183 -11.60 -6.39 8.73
CA ALA A 183 -11.23 -7.26 9.83
C ALA A 183 -11.67 -6.64 11.17
N THR A 184 -12.21 -7.45 12.06
CA THR A 184 -12.52 -7.04 13.44
C THR A 184 -11.62 -7.78 14.40
N ASP A 185 -11.36 -7.18 15.56
CA ASP A 185 -10.69 -7.88 16.65
C ASP A 185 -11.42 -9.19 17.00
N GLN A 186 -10.63 -10.18 17.43
CA GLN A 186 -11.14 -11.42 17.98
C GLN A 186 -10.57 -11.54 19.39
N PRO A 187 -11.30 -11.08 20.43
CA PRO A 187 -10.75 -10.99 21.78
C PRO A 187 -10.15 -12.31 22.26
N GLY A 188 -8.90 -12.25 22.71
CA GLY A 188 -8.13 -13.41 23.18
C GLY A 188 -7.53 -14.29 22.07
N MET A 189 -7.63 -13.86 20.80
CA MET A 189 -7.09 -14.58 19.65
C MET A 189 -6.15 -13.68 18.85
N SER A 190 -5.00 -14.24 18.48
CA SER A 190 -4.10 -13.66 17.48
C SER A 190 -4.67 -13.76 16.06
N LYS A 191 -4.06 -13.02 15.12
CA LYS A 191 -4.32 -13.11 13.68
C LYS A 191 -5.78 -12.85 13.35
N SER A 192 -6.39 -11.88 14.04
CA SER A 192 -7.82 -11.53 13.89
C SER A 192 -8.17 -11.11 12.46
N HIS A 193 -7.16 -10.68 11.68
CA HIS A 193 -7.25 -10.34 10.27
C HIS A 193 -7.17 -11.54 9.30
N ASP A 194 -7.06 -12.79 9.77
CA ASP A 194 -7.04 -14.00 8.92
C ASP A 194 -8.31 -14.16 8.06
N THR A 195 -9.41 -13.63 8.58
CA THR A 195 -10.74 -13.57 7.96
C THR A 195 -11.39 -12.20 8.20
N GLY A 196 -12.51 -11.93 7.50
CA GLY A 196 -13.33 -10.74 7.72
C GLY A 196 -14.49 -10.64 6.74
N VAL A 197 -15.15 -9.48 6.70
CA VAL A 197 -16.31 -9.21 5.85
C VAL A 197 -15.86 -8.47 4.60
N LEU A 198 -16.15 -8.98 3.40
CA LEU A 198 -15.78 -8.33 2.14
C LEU A 198 -16.33 -6.89 2.06
N ALA A 199 -15.50 -5.98 1.55
CA ALA A 199 -15.96 -4.68 1.08
C ALA A 199 -16.92 -4.91 -0.09
N GLU A 200 -18.12 -4.35 -0.03
CA GLU A 200 -19.20 -4.65 -0.97
C GLU A 200 -20.05 -3.42 -1.29
N LEU A 201 -20.43 -3.30 -2.56
CA LEU A 201 -21.32 -2.26 -3.06
C LEU A 201 -22.62 -2.18 -2.24
N GLY A 202 -22.91 -1.01 -1.70
CA GLY A 202 -24.13 -0.71 -0.96
C GLY A 202 -24.17 -1.26 0.46
N LYS A 203 -23.11 -1.91 0.94
CA LYS A 203 -23.01 -2.39 2.33
C LYS A 203 -22.15 -1.46 3.16
N GLN A 204 -22.60 -1.20 4.38
CA GLN A 204 -21.82 -0.48 5.36
C GLN A 204 -20.79 -1.42 5.99
N PRO A 205 -19.57 -0.93 6.30
CA PRO A 205 -18.59 -1.69 7.07
C PRO A 205 -19.15 -2.11 8.43
N PRO A 206 -18.73 -3.26 8.98
CA PRO A 206 -18.98 -3.58 10.38
C PRO A 206 -18.40 -2.50 11.31
N GLN A 207 -19.05 -2.25 12.45
CA GLN A 207 -18.50 -1.36 13.46
C GLN A 207 -17.17 -1.90 13.99
N ASN A 208 -16.25 -0.99 14.34
CA ASN A 208 -14.93 -1.31 14.90
C ASN A 208 -14.13 -2.30 14.05
N SER A 209 -14.16 -2.10 12.73
CA SER A 209 -13.45 -2.94 11.77
C SER A 209 -12.43 -2.13 10.98
N LEU A 210 -11.25 -2.70 10.75
CA LEU A 210 -10.18 -2.09 9.97
C LEU A 210 -10.26 -2.56 8.52
N LEU A 211 -10.18 -1.61 7.59
CA LEU A 211 -10.11 -1.90 6.17
C LEU A 211 -8.76 -2.56 5.85
N MET A 212 -8.81 -3.75 5.25
CA MET A 212 -7.66 -4.52 4.80
C MET A 212 -7.60 -4.47 3.28
N ILE A 213 -6.51 -3.93 2.71
CA ILE A 213 -6.31 -3.86 1.26
C ILE A 213 -5.12 -4.74 0.86
N GLN A 214 -5.43 -5.91 0.33
CA GLN A 214 -4.39 -6.87 -0.03
C GLN A 214 -3.86 -6.66 -1.45
N GLY A 215 -2.57 -6.94 -1.61
CA GLY A 215 -1.94 -7.05 -2.92
C GLY A 215 -2.20 -8.40 -3.60
N PRO A 216 -1.95 -8.49 -4.92
CA PRO A 216 -2.02 -9.74 -5.67
C PRO A 216 -1.11 -10.85 -5.11
N LEU A 217 -1.69 -12.04 -4.93
CA LEU A 217 -1.02 -13.28 -4.56
C LEU A 217 -1.53 -14.42 -5.46
N THR A 218 -0.69 -14.88 -6.39
CA THR A 218 -1.07 -15.87 -7.41
C THR A 218 0.05 -16.87 -7.69
N PRO A 219 -0.26 -18.06 -8.23
CA PRO A 219 0.75 -18.93 -8.82
C PRO A 219 1.23 -18.35 -10.15
N ASP A 220 2.56 -18.25 -10.30
CA ASP A 220 3.24 -17.85 -11.52
C ASP A 220 3.82 -19.07 -12.25
N TRP A 221 3.26 -19.34 -13.42
CA TRP A 221 3.63 -20.46 -14.29
C TRP A 221 4.58 -20.06 -15.43
N SER A 222 4.98 -18.78 -15.52
CA SER A 222 5.88 -18.31 -16.60
C SER A 222 7.27 -18.95 -16.51
N HIS A 223 7.75 -19.17 -15.28
CA HIS A 223 9.08 -19.71 -15.01
C HIS A 223 9.04 -20.76 -13.87
N PRO A 224 8.40 -21.92 -14.09
CA PRO A 224 8.15 -22.89 -13.04
C PRO A 224 9.47 -23.42 -12.43
N LYS A 225 9.51 -23.54 -11.10
CA LYS A 225 10.61 -24.20 -10.39
C LYS A 225 10.66 -25.67 -10.79
N MET A 226 11.86 -26.14 -11.13
CA MET A 226 12.10 -27.52 -11.59
C MET A 226 11.23 -27.93 -12.80
N GLY A 227 10.70 -26.97 -13.56
CA GLY A 227 9.86 -27.23 -14.73
C GLY A 227 8.39 -27.59 -14.45
N ILE A 228 7.98 -27.80 -13.19
CA ILE A 228 6.62 -28.30 -12.87
C ILE A 228 5.91 -27.59 -11.71
N PHE A 229 6.62 -26.85 -10.86
CA PHE A 229 6.00 -26.14 -9.73
C PHE A 229 5.92 -24.64 -10.01
N PRO A 230 4.74 -23.99 -9.84
CA PRO A 230 4.65 -22.55 -10.03
C PRO A 230 5.48 -21.82 -8.98
N ARG A 231 5.99 -20.64 -9.34
CA ARG A 231 6.51 -19.68 -8.37
C ARG A 231 5.35 -18.97 -7.69
N ILE A 232 5.61 -18.33 -6.56
CA ILE A 232 4.64 -17.46 -5.89
C ILE A 232 4.87 -16.05 -6.44
N GLU A 233 3.88 -15.51 -7.14
CA GLU A 233 3.76 -14.07 -7.39
C GLU A 233 3.05 -13.46 -6.19
N ASN A 234 3.72 -12.56 -5.47
CA ASN A 234 3.25 -11.98 -4.21
C ASN A 234 3.24 -10.46 -4.25
N SER A 235 3.25 -9.80 -5.42
CA SER A 235 3.25 -8.33 -5.56
C SER A 235 4.49 -7.59 -5.03
N ASP A 236 5.54 -8.32 -4.63
CA ASP A 236 6.83 -7.74 -4.22
C ASP A 236 7.62 -7.25 -5.46
N LEU A 237 8.06 -6.00 -5.42
CA LEU A 237 8.97 -5.43 -6.41
C LEU A 237 10.40 -5.51 -5.86
N HIS A 238 11.18 -6.40 -6.46
CA HIS A 238 12.54 -6.70 -6.02
C HIS A 238 13.52 -6.59 -7.20
N GLY A 239 14.80 -6.30 -6.94
CA GLY A 239 15.83 -6.19 -8.00
C GLY A 239 15.91 -7.40 -8.93
N THR A 240 15.67 -8.61 -8.39
CA THR A 240 15.63 -9.87 -9.16
C THR A 240 14.23 -10.25 -9.68
N ARG A 241 13.20 -9.48 -9.31
CA ARG A 241 11.81 -9.64 -9.72
C ARG A 241 11.22 -8.25 -10.02
N PRO A 242 11.68 -7.59 -11.11
CA PRO A 242 11.18 -6.27 -11.47
C PRO A 242 9.70 -6.33 -11.86
N PRO A 243 9.01 -5.18 -11.96
CA PRO A 243 7.71 -5.13 -12.61
C PRO A 243 7.87 -5.43 -14.11
N THR A 244 7.01 -6.28 -14.65
CA THR A 244 6.98 -6.63 -16.08
C THR A 244 5.56 -6.74 -16.56
N TRP A 245 5.38 -6.70 -17.87
CA TRP A 245 4.09 -6.96 -18.50
C TRP A 245 3.46 -8.29 -18.05
N ASP A 246 4.24 -9.38 -18.03
CA ASP A 246 3.75 -10.70 -17.61
C ASP A 246 3.25 -10.70 -16.16
N ARG A 247 3.93 -9.98 -15.26
CA ARG A 247 3.50 -9.84 -13.87
C ARG A 247 2.22 -9.03 -13.75
N LEU A 248 2.06 -7.97 -14.54
CA LEU A 248 0.80 -7.22 -14.58
C LEU A 248 -0.38 -8.10 -14.97
N GLN A 249 -0.21 -9.02 -15.92
CA GLN A 249 -1.28 -9.96 -16.27
C GLN A 249 -1.68 -10.85 -15.07
N LEU A 250 -0.71 -11.30 -14.27
CA LEU A 250 -0.97 -12.04 -13.03
C LEU A 250 -1.68 -11.17 -11.99
N TRP A 251 -1.27 -9.91 -11.83
CA TRP A 251 -1.88 -8.96 -10.91
C TRP A 251 -3.34 -8.67 -11.28
N LEU A 252 -3.64 -8.48 -12.56
CA LEU A 252 -5.02 -8.31 -13.04
C LEU A 252 -5.84 -9.59 -12.89
N LYS A 253 -5.23 -10.76 -13.07
CA LYS A 253 -5.87 -12.07 -12.86
C LYS A 253 -6.22 -12.34 -11.40
N ALA A 254 -5.46 -11.79 -10.44
CA ALA A 254 -5.79 -11.85 -9.02
C ALA A 254 -7.17 -11.26 -8.71
N ASN A 255 -7.65 -10.34 -9.56
CA ASN A 255 -9.03 -9.85 -9.55
C ASN A 255 -9.42 -9.22 -8.20
N VAL A 256 -8.52 -8.46 -7.57
CA VAL A 256 -8.83 -7.73 -6.33
C VAL A 256 -9.75 -6.56 -6.66
N HIS A 257 -10.94 -6.54 -6.06
CA HIS A 257 -11.98 -5.53 -6.26
C HIS A 257 -12.94 -5.48 -5.07
N VAL A 258 -13.69 -4.38 -4.96
CA VAL A 258 -14.87 -4.30 -4.08
C VAL A 258 -15.96 -5.18 -4.66
N ALA A 259 -16.55 -6.07 -3.85
CA ALA A 259 -17.58 -7.00 -4.31
C ALA A 259 -18.78 -6.23 -4.92
N GLY A 260 -19.21 -6.66 -6.10
CA GLY A 260 -20.24 -5.95 -6.89
C GLY A 260 -19.69 -4.87 -7.83
N VAL A 261 -18.39 -4.52 -7.76
CA VAL A 261 -17.73 -3.53 -8.64
C VAL A 261 -16.52 -4.14 -9.38
N PRO A 262 -16.71 -5.20 -10.18
CA PRO A 262 -15.59 -5.94 -10.77
C PRO A 262 -14.83 -5.17 -11.86
N ASN A 263 -15.33 -4.04 -12.32
CA ASN A 263 -14.66 -3.18 -13.30
C ASN A 263 -13.61 -2.25 -12.66
N TRP A 264 -13.57 -2.14 -11.33
CA TRP A 264 -12.53 -1.42 -10.59
C TRP A 264 -11.55 -2.44 -9.98
N LYS A 265 -10.34 -2.50 -10.54
CA LYS A 265 -9.28 -3.43 -10.13
C LYS A 265 -8.26 -2.70 -9.26
N PHE A 266 -7.88 -3.32 -8.16
CA PHE A 266 -6.93 -2.76 -7.20
C PHE A 266 -5.63 -3.57 -7.27
N VAL A 267 -4.54 -2.93 -7.65
CA VAL A 267 -3.20 -3.54 -7.75
C VAL A 267 -2.32 -2.86 -6.71
N LYS A 268 -2.34 -3.39 -5.49
CA LYS A 268 -1.43 -2.98 -4.42
C LYS A 268 -0.13 -3.77 -4.52
N LEU A 269 0.96 -3.09 -4.85
CA LEU A 269 2.31 -3.63 -4.90
C LEU A 269 3.06 -3.23 -3.63
N HIS A 270 4.11 -3.97 -3.29
CA HIS A 270 4.98 -3.61 -2.18
C HIS A 270 6.46 -3.76 -2.54
N THR A 271 7.33 -3.14 -1.75
CA THR A 271 8.78 -3.22 -1.93
C THR A 271 9.49 -2.83 -0.63
N HIS A 272 10.82 -2.93 -0.64
CA HIS A 272 11.71 -2.22 0.27
C HIS A 272 12.59 -1.31 -0.60
N GLY A 273 12.21 -0.04 -0.72
CA GLY A 273 12.73 0.86 -1.75
C GLY A 273 14.14 1.39 -1.49
N CYS A 274 14.62 1.27 -0.26
CA CYS A 274 16.00 1.60 0.12
C CYS A 274 16.93 0.38 0.16
N LYS A 275 16.42 -0.82 -0.13
CA LYS A 275 17.25 -2.03 -0.18
C LYS A 275 18.18 -2.01 -1.39
N GLU A 276 19.42 -2.47 -1.19
CA GLU A 276 20.39 -2.68 -2.28
C GLU A 276 19.79 -3.50 -3.43
N GLY A 277 20.01 -3.04 -4.66
CA GLY A 277 19.45 -3.63 -5.88
C GLY A 277 17.96 -3.31 -6.12
N ASN A 278 17.15 -3.12 -5.07
CA ASN A 278 15.76 -2.65 -5.24
C ASN A 278 15.73 -1.19 -5.68
N ILE A 279 16.50 -0.32 -5.02
CA ILE A 279 16.56 1.10 -5.39
C ILE A 279 16.99 1.29 -6.85
N ASP A 280 17.97 0.52 -7.33
CA ASP A 280 18.42 0.58 -8.73
C ASP A 280 17.38 0.07 -9.72
N MET A 281 16.57 -0.91 -9.32
CA MET A 281 15.48 -1.41 -10.13
C MET A 281 14.32 -0.40 -10.19
N LEU A 282 13.96 0.18 -9.04
CA LEU A 282 12.87 1.16 -8.89
C LEU A 282 13.20 2.49 -9.57
N LEU A 283 14.43 2.98 -9.41
CA LEU A 283 14.94 4.22 -10.01
C LEU A 283 15.74 3.95 -11.30
N GLY A 284 15.35 2.92 -12.06
CA GLY A 284 16.12 2.46 -13.21
C GLY A 284 15.30 2.14 -14.46
N PRO A 285 15.97 1.63 -15.51
CA PRO A 285 15.32 1.32 -16.78
C PRO A 285 14.20 0.28 -16.68
N CYS A 286 14.27 -0.65 -15.72
CA CYS A 286 13.24 -1.67 -15.51
C CYS A 286 11.88 -1.04 -15.16
N MET A 287 11.83 -0.16 -14.16
CA MET A 287 10.60 0.55 -13.80
C MET A 287 10.11 1.46 -14.94
N GLN A 288 11.02 2.20 -15.59
CA GLN A 288 10.65 3.02 -16.74
C GLN A 288 10.07 2.20 -17.92
N ASN A 289 10.62 1.01 -18.18
CA ASN A 289 10.06 0.09 -19.18
C ASN A 289 8.65 -0.34 -18.81
N PHE A 290 8.40 -0.64 -17.53
CA PHE A 290 7.08 -1.00 -17.06
C PHE A 290 6.06 0.14 -17.27
N HIS A 291 6.42 1.40 -17.01
CA HIS A 291 5.55 2.54 -17.33
C HIS A 291 5.29 2.70 -18.84
N ARG A 292 6.30 2.46 -19.69
CA ARG A 292 6.10 2.42 -21.16
C ARG A 292 5.15 1.30 -21.58
N ASP A 293 5.26 0.13 -20.96
CA ASP A 293 4.37 -1.00 -21.22
C ASP A 293 2.92 -0.68 -20.81
N LEU A 294 2.70 0.00 -19.68
CA LEU A 294 1.38 0.50 -19.27
C LEU A 294 0.79 1.47 -20.32
N GLN A 295 1.58 2.43 -20.78
CA GLN A 295 1.16 3.38 -21.81
C GLN A 295 0.79 2.69 -23.12
N ARG A 296 1.64 1.75 -23.59
CA ARG A 296 1.36 0.96 -24.80
C ARG A 296 0.08 0.14 -24.63
N PHE A 297 -0.08 -0.53 -23.49
CA PHE A 297 -1.26 -1.34 -23.21
C PHE A 297 -2.54 -0.52 -23.26
N HIS A 298 -2.56 0.65 -22.62
CA HIS A 298 -3.71 1.55 -22.66
C HIS A 298 -4.00 2.06 -24.07
N ALA A 299 -2.98 2.45 -24.83
CA ALA A 299 -3.13 2.92 -26.21
C ALA A 299 -3.73 1.84 -27.14
N GLU A 300 -3.31 0.58 -26.97
CA GLU A 300 -3.84 -0.56 -27.73
C GLU A 300 -5.20 -1.04 -27.21
N ASN A 301 -5.53 -0.75 -25.95
CA ASN A 301 -6.72 -1.25 -25.27
C ASN A 301 -7.39 -0.13 -24.44
N SER A 302 -7.96 0.87 -25.12
CA SER A 302 -8.55 2.07 -24.50
C SER A 302 -9.65 1.81 -23.46
N ARG A 303 -10.21 0.59 -23.44
CA ARG A 303 -11.14 0.12 -22.40
C ARG A 303 -10.47 0.02 -21.02
N TYR A 304 -9.17 -0.29 -20.95
CA TYR A 304 -8.44 -0.41 -19.69
C TYR A 304 -7.77 0.92 -19.38
N ARG A 305 -8.23 1.58 -18.32
CA ARG A 305 -7.65 2.82 -17.81
C ARG A 305 -6.82 2.48 -16.59
N TYR A 306 -5.56 2.86 -16.55
CA TYR A 306 -4.75 2.71 -15.34
C TYR A 306 -4.61 4.07 -14.65
N HIS A 307 -4.48 4.04 -13.33
CA HIS A 307 -4.38 5.22 -12.49
C HIS A 307 -3.29 5.01 -11.45
N TYR A 308 -2.37 5.96 -11.33
CA TYR A 308 -1.39 5.98 -10.25
C TYR A 308 -2.04 6.58 -9.00
N VAL A 309 -2.04 5.82 -7.92
CA VAL A 309 -2.68 6.20 -6.66
C VAL A 309 -1.75 5.99 -5.48
N THR A 310 -1.90 6.84 -4.47
CA THR A 310 -1.30 6.60 -3.16
C THR A 310 -2.11 5.57 -2.39
N ALA A 311 -1.57 5.03 -1.29
CA ALA A 311 -2.29 4.10 -0.41
C ALA A 311 -3.59 4.73 0.13
N TRP A 312 -3.55 6.01 0.52
CA TRP A 312 -4.72 6.77 0.93
C TRP A 312 -5.78 6.83 -0.16
N GLU A 313 -5.40 7.23 -1.36
CA GLU A 313 -6.33 7.33 -2.48
C GLU A 313 -6.92 5.98 -2.86
N MET A 314 -6.13 4.90 -2.75
CA MET A 314 -6.61 3.54 -2.93
C MET A 314 -7.72 3.21 -1.91
N ALA A 315 -7.55 3.55 -0.63
CA ALA A 315 -8.60 3.37 0.37
C ALA A 315 -9.83 4.23 0.08
N GLN A 316 -9.65 5.49 -0.34
CA GLN A 316 -10.77 6.36 -0.72
C GLN A 316 -11.56 5.82 -1.91
N LEU A 317 -10.88 5.22 -2.89
CA LEU A 317 -11.51 4.57 -4.04
C LEU A 317 -12.30 3.32 -3.64
N VAL A 318 -11.85 2.57 -2.64
CA VAL A 318 -12.65 1.49 -2.04
C VAL A 318 -13.95 2.04 -1.50
N ARG A 319 -13.91 3.12 -0.70
CA ARG A 319 -15.12 3.73 -0.12
C ARG A 319 -16.06 4.26 -1.20
N LEU A 320 -15.52 4.91 -2.21
CA LEU A 320 -16.29 5.40 -3.36
C LEU A 320 -16.97 4.24 -4.12
N ALA A 321 -16.28 3.11 -4.28
CA ALA A 321 -16.85 1.92 -4.90
C ALA A 321 -17.99 1.33 -4.06
N GLU A 322 -17.84 1.23 -2.74
CA GLU A 322 -18.90 0.80 -1.81
C GLU A 322 -20.13 1.71 -1.86
N GLN A 323 -19.93 3.01 -2.06
CA GLN A 323 -20.99 4.00 -2.18
C GLN A 323 -21.63 4.06 -3.58
N GLY A 324 -21.20 3.21 -4.52
CA GLY A 324 -21.74 3.17 -5.89
C GLY A 324 -21.33 4.37 -6.76
N GLN A 325 -20.19 5.00 -6.46
CA GLN A 325 -19.63 6.10 -7.26
C GLN A 325 -18.82 5.63 -8.47
N ALA A 326 -18.58 4.33 -8.61
CA ALA A 326 -17.94 3.70 -9.76
C ALA A 326 -18.83 3.73 -11.03
N LYS A 327 -19.15 4.92 -11.52
CA LYS A 327 -20.02 5.16 -12.68
C LYS A 327 -19.22 5.23 -13.98
N GLN A 328 -19.86 4.85 -15.08
CA GLN A 328 -19.23 4.92 -16.42
C GLN A 328 -18.88 6.37 -16.80
N GLY A 329 -17.73 6.54 -17.45
CA GLY A 329 -17.28 7.83 -17.98
C GLY A 329 -16.73 8.81 -16.95
N VAL A 330 -16.82 8.48 -15.65
CA VAL A 330 -16.25 9.31 -14.58
C VAL A 330 -14.76 9.01 -14.44
N ASN A 331 -13.96 10.05 -14.20
CA ASN A 331 -12.58 9.91 -13.77
C ASN A 331 -12.58 9.61 -12.25
N PRO A 332 -12.10 8.44 -11.80
CA PRO A 332 -12.13 8.09 -10.38
C PRO A 332 -11.36 9.07 -9.48
N LEU A 333 -10.25 9.65 -9.96
CA LEU A 333 -9.44 10.58 -9.15
C LEU A 333 -10.12 11.94 -8.97
N GLN A 334 -10.93 12.36 -9.94
CA GLN A 334 -11.75 13.57 -9.78
C GLN A 334 -12.82 13.41 -8.69
N LEU A 335 -13.32 12.18 -8.47
CA LEU A 335 -14.29 11.92 -7.41
C LEU A 335 -13.69 12.21 -6.02
N ILE A 336 -12.44 11.80 -5.79
CA ILE A 336 -11.71 12.07 -4.54
C ILE A 336 -11.56 13.59 -4.32
N GLN A 337 -11.33 14.36 -5.38
CA GLN A 337 -11.18 15.81 -5.32
C GLN A 337 -12.51 16.56 -5.16
N SER A 338 -13.62 15.93 -5.56
CA SER A 338 -14.93 16.58 -5.66
C SER A 338 -15.70 16.70 -4.34
N GLY A 339 -15.24 16.05 -3.27
CA GLY A 339 -15.91 16.12 -1.97
C GLY A 339 -15.23 15.27 -0.90
N PRO A 340 -15.61 15.46 0.38
CA PRO A 340 -15.02 14.71 1.48
C PRO A 340 -15.45 13.24 1.40
N VAL A 341 -14.49 12.34 1.25
CA VAL A 341 -14.68 10.90 1.44
C VAL A 341 -14.17 10.57 2.86
N PRO A 342 -15.01 10.01 3.74
CA PRO A 342 -14.60 9.69 5.11
C PRO A 342 -13.49 8.64 5.13
N ALA A 343 -12.53 8.80 6.02
CA ALA A 343 -11.43 7.85 6.20
C ALA A 343 -11.91 6.47 6.71
N ARG A 344 -12.88 6.45 7.64
CA ARG A 344 -13.34 5.25 8.35
C ARG A 344 -14.83 5.00 8.16
#